data_AF-A0AAV9UHT7-F1
#
_entry.id   AF-A0AAV9UHT7-F1
#
_cell.length_a   1.000
_cell.length_b   1.000
_cell.length_c   1.000
_cell.angle_alpha   90.00
_cell.angle_beta   90.00
_cell.angle_gamma   90.00
#
_symmetry.space_group_name_H-M   'P 1'
#
loop_
_entity.id
_entity.type
_entity.pdbx_description
1 polymer ?
#
loop_
_entity_poly.entity_id
_entity_poly.type
_entity_poly.pdbx_seq_one_letter_code
_entity_poly.pdbx_strand_id
1 'polypeptide(L)'
;MIIFQQNADGAGPYSCKINYAGTEGKWDNGPIKVITNVPGVAGVSTGKGQLPFVIKLPNDLECTGSFGGKNNICMLQCMNEAPNGRFGGCIPIEVKPNAKPPPPPKPYTPPPPPPAKPKQAEGYADGEDLTKEQLDALTGYYRKKLKLRFNRD
;
A
#
# COMPACT_ATOMS: atom_id res chain seq x y z
N MET A 1 -5.49 -9.79 0.16
CA MET A 1 -5.14 -8.40 -0.23
C MET A 1 -4.31 -8.44 -1.51
N ILE A 2 -4.06 -7.28 -2.15
CA ILE A 2 -3.22 -7.18 -3.35
C ILE A 2 -1.98 -6.35 -3.02
N ILE A 3 -0.81 -6.82 -3.44
CA ILE A 3 0.44 -6.05 -3.41
C ILE A 3 0.66 -5.41 -4.77
N PHE A 4 0.97 -4.13 -4.77
CA PHE A 4 1.32 -3.37 -5.97
C PHE A 4 2.83 -3.23 -6.04
N GLN A 5 3.47 -4.06 -6.87
CA GLN A 5 4.89 -3.95 -7.16
C GLN A 5 5.10 -2.90 -8.25
N GLN A 6 5.61 -1.72 -7.88
CA GLN A 6 5.94 -0.65 -8.83
C GLN A 6 7.38 -0.75 -9.36
N ASN A 7 8.31 -1.09 -8.46
CA ASN A 7 9.74 -1.17 -8.70
C ASN A 7 10.29 -2.52 -8.20
N ALA A 8 11.58 -2.76 -8.44
CA ALA A 8 12.20 -4.06 -8.20
C ALA A 8 12.14 -4.50 -6.72
N ASP A 9 12.18 -3.55 -5.80
CA ASP A 9 12.19 -3.70 -4.34
C ASP A 9 10.81 -3.86 -3.69
N GLY A 10 9.73 -3.73 -4.48
CA GLY A 10 8.36 -4.00 -4.04
C GLY A 10 7.96 -5.47 -4.17
N ALA A 11 8.92 -6.40 -4.32
CA ALA A 11 8.65 -7.81 -4.50
C ALA A 11 8.59 -8.56 -3.16
N GLY A 12 8.34 -9.86 -3.20
CA GLY A 12 8.38 -10.70 -2.00
C GLY A 12 9.73 -11.40 -1.76
N PRO A 13 9.78 -12.34 -0.81
CA PRO A 13 8.66 -12.74 0.04
C PRO A 13 8.36 -11.69 1.12
N TYR A 14 7.08 -11.51 1.43
CA TYR A 14 6.62 -10.75 2.59
C TYR A 14 6.49 -11.67 3.80
N SER A 15 6.80 -11.15 4.97
CA SER A 15 6.49 -11.73 6.28
C SER A 15 5.53 -10.81 7.03
N CYS A 16 4.66 -11.37 7.87
CA CYS A 16 3.68 -10.59 8.62
C CYS A 16 3.79 -10.87 10.12
N LYS A 17 3.51 -9.84 10.91
CA LYS A 17 3.44 -9.88 12.38
C LYS A 17 2.25 -9.06 12.84
N ILE A 18 1.76 -9.33 14.04
CA ILE A 18 0.51 -8.79 14.56
C ILE A 18 0.71 -8.09 15.90
N ASN A 19 -0.04 -7.03 16.15
CA ASN A 19 -0.18 -6.38 17.44
C ASN A 19 -1.65 -6.48 17.85
N TYR A 20 -1.92 -7.20 18.92
CA TYR A 20 -3.28 -7.43 19.41
C TYR A 20 -3.90 -6.20 20.08
N ALA A 21 -3.07 -5.28 20.58
CA ALA A 21 -3.50 -4.02 21.20
C ALA A 21 -3.93 -2.95 20.17
N GLY A 22 -3.75 -3.21 18.87
CA GLY A 22 -4.00 -2.25 17.80
C GLY A 22 -3.10 -1.01 17.85
N THR A 23 -1.96 -1.07 18.53
CA THR A 23 -1.03 0.06 18.70
C THR A 23 0.29 -0.15 17.96
N GLU A 24 1.18 0.84 18.00
CA GLU A 24 2.56 0.68 17.55
C GLU A 24 3.46 0.05 18.63
N GLY A 25 4.61 -0.50 18.21
CA GLY A 25 5.73 -0.81 19.11
C GLY A 25 5.81 -2.22 19.67
N LYS A 26 4.69 -2.92 19.91
CA LYS A 26 4.72 -4.34 20.34
C LYS A 26 4.22 -5.27 19.25
N TRP A 27 5.12 -5.91 18.53
CA TRP A 27 4.73 -6.84 17.48
C TRP A 27 5.02 -8.26 17.92
N ASP A 28 3.98 -9.06 17.98
CA ASP A 28 4.09 -10.48 18.13
C ASP A 28 4.38 -11.07 16.75
N ASN A 29 5.41 -11.90 16.66
CA ASN A 29 5.61 -12.82 15.53
C ASN A 29 4.54 -13.93 15.56
N GLY A 30 3.31 -13.61 15.97
CA GLY A 30 2.18 -14.52 16.08
C GLY A 30 2.03 -15.35 14.80
N PRO A 31 1.30 -16.48 14.84
CA PRO A 31 1.32 -17.54 13.83
C PRO A 31 0.64 -17.13 12.50
N ILE A 32 1.03 -16.01 11.91
CA ILE A 32 0.52 -15.49 10.65
C ILE A 32 1.18 -16.27 9.52
N LYS A 33 0.45 -17.25 9.00
CA LYS A 33 0.92 -18.04 7.86
C LYS A 33 0.62 -17.29 6.58
N VAL A 34 1.65 -16.99 5.79
CA VAL A 34 1.46 -16.54 4.40
C VAL A 34 1.11 -17.75 3.54
N ILE A 35 -0.09 -17.74 2.95
CA ILE A 35 -0.62 -18.81 2.09
C ILE A 35 -0.22 -18.56 0.63
N THR A 36 -0.33 -17.31 0.18
CA THR A 36 0.10 -16.88 -1.16
C THR A 36 1.00 -15.69 -0.98
N ASN A 37 2.26 -15.83 -1.35
CA ASN A 37 3.26 -14.79 -1.25
C ASN A 37 3.54 -14.18 -2.62
N VAL A 38 4.08 -12.97 -2.61
CA VAL A 38 4.61 -12.31 -3.80
C VAL A 38 5.93 -12.99 -4.18
N PRO A 39 6.16 -13.33 -5.46
CA PRO A 39 7.42 -13.88 -5.91
C PRO A 39 8.56 -12.86 -5.77
N GLY A 40 9.76 -13.36 -5.49
CA GLY A 40 10.97 -12.56 -5.35
C GLY A 40 11.97 -13.23 -4.41
N VAL A 41 13.16 -12.66 -4.31
CA VAL A 41 14.23 -13.09 -3.41
C VAL A 41 14.65 -11.89 -2.59
N ALA A 42 14.58 -12.00 -1.26
CA ALA A 42 14.88 -10.90 -0.34
C ALA A 42 14.16 -9.58 -0.71
N GLY A 43 12.87 -9.65 -1.05
CA GLY A 43 12.08 -8.47 -1.42
C GLY A 43 12.33 -7.94 -2.84
N VAL A 44 13.17 -8.61 -3.64
CA VAL A 44 13.57 -8.13 -4.97
C VAL A 44 13.12 -9.06 -6.09
N SER A 45 12.60 -8.49 -7.17
CA SER A 45 12.37 -9.18 -8.46
C SER A 45 12.37 -8.17 -9.62
N THR A 46 12.42 -8.66 -10.86
CA THR A 46 12.26 -7.81 -12.06
C THR A 46 10.79 -7.57 -12.45
N GLY A 47 9.86 -8.11 -11.66
CA GLY A 47 8.43 -8.03 -11.92
C GLY A 47 7.85 -6.63 -11.69
N LYS A 48 6.67 -6.40 -12.27
CA LYS A 48 5.82 -5.25 -11.99
C LYS A 48 4.37 -5.67 -12.08
N GLY A 49 3.52 -5.09 -11.25
CA GLY A 49 2.08 -5.29 -11.33
C GLY A 49 1.42 -5.56 -9.99
N GLN A 50 0.20 -6.09 -10.08
CA GLN A 50 -0.64 -6.39 -8.95
C GLN A 50 -0.61 -7.90 -8.69
N LEU A 51 -0.21 -8.29 -7.48
CA LEU A 51 0.03 -9.68 -7.12
C LEU A 51 -0.84 -10.06 -5.92
N PRO A 52 -1.49 -11.23 -5.96
CA PRO A 52 -2.31 -11.68 -4.85
C PRO A 52 -1.43 -11.96 -3.63
N PHE A 53 -1.90 -11.51 -2.47
CA PHE A 53 -1.28 -11.81 -1.19
C PHE A 53 -2.32 -12.30 -0.20
N VAL A 54 -2.15 -13.53 0.27
CA VAL A 54 -3.11 -14.23 1.12
C VAL A 54 -2.40 -14.68 2.36
N ILE A 55 -2.96 -14.33 3.52
CA ILE A 55 -2.51 -14.78 4.82
C ILE A 55 -3.63 -15.55 5.51
N LYS A 56 -3.24 -16.42 6.44
CA LYS A 56 -4.14 -17.06 7.37
C LYS A 56 -3.91 -16.45 8.76
N LEU A 57 -4.97 -15.88 9.29
CA LEU A 57 -5.04 -15.41 10.66
C LEU A 57 -5.38 -16.59 11.61
N PRO A 58 -4.95 -16.55 12.88
CA PRO A 58 -5.39 -17.51 13.88
C PRO A 58 -6.90 -17.40 14.14
N ASN A 59 -7.53 -18.51 14.54
CA ASN A 59 -8.98 -18.58 14.73
C ASN A 59 -9.43 -17.87 16.02
N ASP A 60 -8.53 -17.80 17.00
CA ASP A 60 -8.69 -17.29 18.36
C ASP A 60 -8.04 -15.91 18.51
N LEU A 61 -8.30 -15.03 17.54
CA LEU A 61 -7.84 -13.65 17.59
C LEU A 61 -8.60 -12.83 18.64
N GLU A 62 -7.90 -12.41 19.68
CA GLU A 62 -8.39 -11.45 20.67
C GLU A 62 -7.71 -10.09 20.46
N CYS A 63 -8.44 -9.16 19.86
CA CYS A 63 -7.95 -7.81 19.62
C CYS A 63 -8.56 -6.84 20.63
N THR A 64 -7.74 -5.98 21.23
CA THR A 64 -8.17 -4.98 22.23
C THR A 64 -8.08 -3.54 21.74
N GLY A 65 -7.53 -3.33 20.54
CA GLY A 65 -7.35 -2.01 19.97
C GLY A 65 -8.63 -1.35 19.49
N SER A 66 -8.53 -0.04 19.29
CA SER A 66 -9.58 0.77 18.64
C SER A 66 -8.97 1.70 17.60
N PHE A 67 -9.66 1.87 16.47
CA PHE A 67 -9.23 2.76 15.39
C PHE A 67 -10.44 3.21 14.57
N GLY A 68 -10.51 4.50 14.22
CA GLY A 68 -11.57 5.03 13.34
C GLY A 68 -13.01 4.76 13.83
N GLY A 69 -13.24 4.82 15.14
CA GLY A 69 -14.55 4.56 15.75
C GLY A 69 -14.95 3.08 15.83
N LYS A 70 -14.02 2.16 15.56
CA LYS A 70 -14.23 0.71 15.67
C LYS A 70 -13.41 0.15 16.83
N ASN A 71 -13.94 -0.90 17.45
CA ASN A 71 -13.29 -1.67 18.51
C ASN A 71 -12.87 -3.05 17.97
N ASN A 72 -12.15 -3.82 18.79
CA ASN A 72 -11.62 -5.13 18.44
C ASN A 72 -10.69 -5.07 17.22
N ILE A 73 -9.82 -4.05 17.19
CA ILE A 73 -8.84 -3.85 16.12
C ILE A 73 -7.50 -4.46 16.51
N CYS A 74 -6.99 -5.36 15.69
CA CYS A 74 -5.57 -5.72 15.69
C CYS A 74 -4.86 -4.92 14.59
N MET A 75 -3.58 -4.63 14.78
CA MET A 75 -2.73 -4.10 13.72
C MET A 75 -1.87 -5.22 13.16
N LEU A 76 -1.87 -5.38 11.85
CA LEU A 76 -1.03 -6.34 11.14
C LEU A 76 0.05 -5.60 10.35
N GLN A 77 1.33 -5.88 10.56
CA GLN A 77 2.41 -5.35 9.76
C GLN A 77 2.95 -6.44 8.85
N CYS A 78 2.88 -6.24 7.53
CA CYS A 78 3.44 -7.13 6.54
C CYS A 78 4.55 -6.41 5.78
N MET A 79 5.76 -6.96 5.80
CA MET A 79 6.96 -6.32 5.25
C MET A 79 7.82 -7.36 4.51
N ASN A 80 8.46 -6.94 3.42
CA ASN A 80 9.51 -7.72 2.77
C ASN A 80 10.91 -7.42 3.39
N GLU A 81 11.95 -8.01 2.83
CA GLU A 81 13.36 -7.85 3.27
C GLU A 81 14.22 -7.12 2.22
N ALA A 82 13.65 -6.19 1.46
CA ALA A 82 14.39 -5.48 0.43
C ALA A 82 15.54 -4.63 1.02
N PRO A 83 16.74 -4.64 0.41
CA PRO A 83 17.91 -3.92 0.94
C PRO A 83 17.74 -2.40 1.04
N ASN A 84 16.99 -1.79 0.13
CA ASN A 84 16.77 -0.34 0.07
C ASN A 84 15.68 0.16 1.03
N GLY A 85 15.21 -0.71 1.93
CA GLY A 85 14.14 -0.44 2.86
C GLY A 85 13.05 -1.50 2.74
N ARG A 86 12.46 -1.87 3.88
CA ARG A 86 11.39 -2.86 3.89
C ARG A 86 10.11 -2.22 3.34
N PHE A 87 9.58 -2.78 2.26
CA PHE A 87 8.31 -2.37 1.67
C PHE A 87 7.16 -3.17 2.24
N GLY A 88 5.98 -2.57 2.27
CA GLY A 88 4.77 -3.17 2.83
C GLY A 88 3.94 -2.15 3.57
N GLY A 89 3.38 -2.54 4.71
CA GLY A 89 2.63 -1.60 5.55
C GLY A 89 1.91 -2.24 6.72
N CYS A 90 1.26 -1.37 7.49
CA CYS A 90 0.40 -1.74 8.61
C CYS A 90 -1.07 -1.69 8.19
N ILE A 91 -1.84 -2.72 8.57
CA ILE A 91 -3.21 -2.94 8.16
C ILE A 91 -4.04 -3.15 9.43
N PRO A 92 -4.99 -2.26 9.76
CA PRO A 92 -5.95 -2.52 10.82
C PRO A 92 -6.93 -3.61 10.38
N ILE A 93 -7.14 -4.60 11.25
CA ILE A 93 -8.15 -5.64 11.06
C ILE A 93 -9.17 -5.59 12.20
N GLU A 94 -10.44 -5.48 11.84
CA GLU A 94 -11.55 -5.57 12.79
C GLU A 94 -11.96 -7.04 12.94
N VAL A 95 -11.83 -7.59 14.14
CA VAL A 95 -12.26 -8.96 14.44
C VAL A 95 -13.69 -8.91 14.98
N LYS A 96 -14.60 -9.53 14.23
CA LYS A 96 -16.00 -9.67 14.65
C LYS A 96 -16.21 -11.10 15.16
N PRO A 97 -16.63 -11.29 16.42
CA PRO A 97 -16.97 -12.62 16.92
C PRO A 97 -18.08 -13.24 16.06
N ASN A 98 -17.97 -14.54 15.79
CA ASN A 98 -18.93 -15.34 15.00
C ASN A 98 -19.17 -14.87 13.55
N ALA A 99 -18.21 -14.16 12.94
CA ALA A 99 -18.30 -13.86 11.51
C ALA A 99 -18.29 -15.16 10.69
N LYS A 100 -19.27 -15.34 9.80
CA LYS A 100 -19.25 -16.42 8.81
C LYS A 100 -17.95 -16.30 8.01
N PRO A 101 -17.18 -17.39 7.81
CA PRO A 101 -15.98 -17.35 7.00
C PRO A 101 -16.32 -16.72 5.64
N PRO A 102 -15.59 -15.68 5.19
CA PRO A 102 -15.82 -15.14 3.87
C PRO A 102 -15.64 -16.27 2.85
N PRO A 103 -16.42 -16.26 1.75
CA PRO A 103 -16.17 -17.20 0.66
C PRO A 103 -14.70 -17.09 0.24
N PRO A 104 -14.09 -18.20 -0.23
CA PRO A 104 -12.72 -18.18 -0.70
C PRO A 104 -12.52 -16.98 -1.64
N PRO A 105 -11.40 -16.24 -1.52
CA PRO A 105 -11.15 -15.14 -2.42
C PRO A 105 -11.23 -15.66 -3.85
N LYS A 106 -12.04 -15.00 -4.69
CA LYS A 106 -12.07 -15.30 -6.13
C LYS A 106 -10.63 -15.24 -6.65
N PRO A 107 -10.21 -16.15 -7.56
CA PRO A 107 -8.91 -16.05 -8.21
C PRO A 107 -8.69 -14.62 -8.67
N TYR A 108 -7.55 -14.04 -8.30
CA TYR A 108 -7.23 -12.70 -8.73
C TYR A 108 -7.02 -12.71 -10.25
N THR A 109 -7.97 -12.13 -10.98
CA THR A 109 -7.77 -11.75 -12.37
C THR A 109 -7.20 -10.35 -12.38
N PRO A 110 -5.96 -10.13 -12.84
CA PRO A 110 -5.44 -8.78 -12.98
C PRO A 110 -6.40 -7.98 -13.86
N PRO A 111 -6.80 -6.76 -13.43
CA PRO A 111 -7.51 -5.87 -14.33
C PRO A 111 -6.63 -5.62 -15.55
N PRO A 112 -7.23 -5.32 -16.72
CA PRO A 112 -6.45 -4.93 -17.89
C PRO A 112 -5.45 -3.85 -17.48
N PRO A 113 -4.19 -3.91 -17.94
CA PRO A 113 -3.24 -2.85 -17.64
C PRO A 113 -3.90 -1.52 -17.99
N PRO A 114 -3.84 -0.51 -17.10
CA PRO A 114 -4.33 0.81 -17.46
C PRO A 114 -3.65 1.21 -18.77
N PRO A 115 -4.38 1.89 -19.69
CA PRO A 115 -3.77 2.37 -20.93
C PRO A 115 -2.47 3.05 -20.56
N ALA A 116 -1.41 2.74 -21.30
CA ALA A 116 -0.08 3.27 -21.04
C ALA A 116 -0.24 4.76 -20.73
N LYS A 117 0.16 5.18 -19.53
CA LYS A 117 0.23 6.61 -19.23
C LYS A 117 1.00 7.21 -20.41
N PRO A 118 0.50 8.30 -21.03
CA PRO A 118 1.28 9.02 -22.01
C PRO A 118 2.68 9.16 -21.41
N LYS A 119 3.72 8.80 -22.18
CA LYS A 119 5.10 9.01 -21.75
C LYS A 119 5.13 10.39 -21.10
N GLN A 120 5.56 10.47 -19.84
CA GLN A 120 5.85 11.78 -19.25
C GLN A 120 6.67 12.52 -20.31
N ALA A 121 6.23 13.72 -20.67
CA ALA A 121 6.94 14.53 -21.65
C ALA A 121 8.41 14.52 -21.24
N GLU A 122 9.26 14.05 -22.14
CA GLU A 122 10.71 14.04 -21.97
C GLU A 122 11.10 15.48 -21.59
N GLY A 123 11.44 15.73 -20.32
CA GLY A 123 11.75 17.08 -19.85
C GLY A 123 11.42 17.46 -18.42
N TYR A 124 10.90 16.59 -17.54
CA TYR A 124 10.92 16.90 -16.10
C TYR A 124 12.22 16.37 -15.49
N ALA A 125 13.30 17.12 -15.73
CA ALA A 125 14.59 16.86 -15.14
C ALA A 125 14.51 17.04 -13.63
N ASP A 126 14.90 15.98 -12.96
CA ASP A 126 15.36 15.86 -11.59
C ASP A 126 16.29 17.04 -11.22
N GLY A 127 15.74 18.04 -10.52
CA GLY A 127 16.52 18.94 -9.68
C GLY A 127 17.26 20.10 -10.34
N GLU A 128 16.89 20.55 -11.54
CA GLU A 128 17.36 21.85 -12.06
C GLU A 128 16.41 22.99 -11.65
N ASP A 129 16.99 24.11 -11.20
CA ASP A 129 16.26 25.34 -10.87
C ASP A 129 15.46 25.81 -12.10
N LEU A 130 14.15 25.95 -11.92
CA LEU A 130 13.26 26.46 -12.98
C LEU A 130 13.72 27.85 -13.43
N THR A 131 13.79 28.07 -14.75
CA THR A 131 14.08 29.41 -15.25
C THR A 131 12.96 30.38 -14.84
N LYS A 132 13.27 31.67 -14.71
CA LYS A 132 12.31 32.70 -14.29
C LYS A 132 11.06 32.72 -15.18
N GLU A 133 11.21 32.42 -16.48
CA GLU A 133 10.10 32.32 -17.43
C GLU A 133 9.21 31.09 -17.19
N GLN A 134 9.81 29.94 -16.82
CA GLN A 134 9.04 28.74 -16.45
C GLN A 134 8.29 28.94 -15.13
N LEU A 135 8.91 29.65 -14.18
CA LEU A 135 8.28 30.00 -12.92
C LEU A 135 7.12 30.98 -13.13
N ASP A 136 7.28 32.01 -13.96
CA ASP A 136 6.23 32.97 -14.28
C ASP A 136 5.04 32.32 -15.02
N ALA A 137 5.31 31.35 -15.90
CA ALA A 137 4.27 30.57 -16.58
C ALA A 137 3.44 29.71 -15.59
N LEU A 138 4.11 29.02 -14.66
CA LEU A 138 3.45 28.24 -13.60
C LEU A 138 2.64 29.14 -12.66
N THR A 139 3.22 30.26 -12.22
CA THR A 139 2.57 31.19 -11.29
C THR A 139 1.36 31.88 -11.95
N GLY A 140 1.47 32.21 -13.25
CA GLY A 140 0.36 32.72 -14.06
C GLY A 140 -0.79 31.73 -14.21
N TYR A 141 -0.48 30.45 -14.45
CA TYR A 141 -1.47 29.38 -14.53
C TYR A 141 -2.23 29.19 -13.20
N TYR A 142 -1.51 29.16 -12.06
CA TYR A 142 -2.16 29.02 -10.75
C TYR A 142 -2.96 30.25 -10.35
N ARG A 143 -2.51 31.48 -10.66
CA ARG A 143 -3.31 32.71 -10.45
C ARG A 143 -4.62 32.68 -11.25
N LYS A 144 -4.57 32.21 -12.51
CA LYS A 144 -5.77 32.11 -13.36
C LYS A 144 -6.73 31.04 -12.82
N LYS A 145 -6.21 29.91 -12.36
CA LYS A 145 -6.99 28.82 -11.76
C LYS A 145 -7.59 29.18 -10.40
N LEU A 146 -6.90 29.96 -9.58
CA LEU A 146 -7.40 30.48 -8.31
C LEU A 146 -8.46 31.57 -8.53
N LYS A 147 -8.26 32.50 -9.48
CA LYS A 147 -9.30 33.47 -9.87
C LYS A 147 -10.58 32.80 -10.41
N LEU A 148 -10.44 31.70 -11.15
CA LEU A 148 -11.58 30.89 -11.60
C LEU A 148 -12.31 30.15 -10.47
N ARG A 149 -11.68 29.98 -9.29
CA ARG A 149 -12.33 29.43 -8.09
C ARG A 149 -12.99 30.50 -7.23
N PHE A 150 -12.49 31.73 -7.20
CA PHE A 150 -13.05 32.83 -6.38
C PHE A 150 -14.21 33.60 -7.03
N ASN A 151 -14.40 33.50 -8.35
CA ASN A 151 -15.54 34.11 -9.06
C ASN A 151 -16.70 33.12 -9.27
N ARG A 152 -16.76 32.06 -8.47
CA ARG A 152 -17.77 31.01 -8.57
C ARG A 152 -18.53 30.85 -7.25
N ASP A 153 -18.88 31.99 -6.65
CA ASP A 153 -19.85 32.18 -5.56
C ASP A 153 -20.74 33.40 -5.90
#